data_AF-A0A1N6Z6T5-F1
#
_entry.id   AF-A0A1N6Z6T5-F1
#
_cell.length_a   1.000
_cell.length_b   1.000
_cell.length_c   1.000
_cell.angle_alpha   90.00
_cell.angle_beta   90.00
_cell.angle_gamma   90.00
#
_symmetry.space_group_name_H-M   'P 1'
#
loop_
_entity.id
_entity.type
_entity.pdbx_description
1 polymer ?
#
loop_
_entity_poly.entity_id
_entity_poly.type
_entity_poly.pdbx_seq_one_letter_code
_entity_poly.pdbx_strand_id
1 'polypeptide(L)'
;MLQMPAHLINRKERRARDARRGRLGEGRYNILVRELARVIRMAFEAGDTGSLFGLEGPLRAGIRSDLCRQGWGWLTADLCARDLLDDAFRVVRAVRPTWNEGQPEWTIEAGTLIERTRCARRGCGKKLPEGHYKFCSRLCASSHQKSIEYLREASDQRALDIAVQRL
;
A
#
# COMPACT_ATOMS: atom_id res chain seq x y z
N MET A 1 18.84 25.10 -24.80
CA MET A 1 17.56 24.36 -24.77
C MET A 1 16.43 25.36 -24.78
N LEU A 2 15.62 25.42 -25.84
CA LEU A 2 14.47 26.34 -25.91
C LEU A 2 13.35 25.84 -24.98
N GLN A 3 13.11 26.54 -23.87
CA GLN A 3 11.97 26.25 -22.99
C GLN A 3 10.66 26.53 -23.74
N MET A 4 9.76 25.54 -23.77
CA MET A 4 8.46 25.71 -24.40
C MET A 4 7.56 26.65 -23.59
N PRO A 5 6.77 27.53 -24.24
CA PRO A 5 5.80 28.40 -23.57
C PRO A 5 4.78 27.61 -22.71
N ALA A 6 4.50 28.08 -21.49
CA ALA A 6 3.64 27.41 -20.50
C ALA A 6 2.24 27.02 -21.01
N HIS A 7 1.64 27.82 -21.88
CA HIS A 7 0.32 27.52 -22.46
C HIS A 7 0.34 26.31 -23.42
N LEU A 8 1.46 26.02 -24.07
CA LEU A 8 1.63 24.84 -24.94
C LEU A 8 1.90 23.57 -24.13
N ILE A 9 2.53 23.69 -22.95
CA ILE A 9 2.72 22.59 -21.99
C ILE A 9 1.35 22.09 -21.52
N ASN A 10 0.47 23.01 -21.11
CA ASN A 10 -0.90 22.68 -20.68
C ASN A 10 -1.72 21.96 -21.77
N ARG A 11 -1.52 22.32 -23.05
CA ARG A 11 -2.22 21.66 -24.17
C ARG A 11 -1.73 20.24 -24.40
N LYS A 12 -0.42 20.00 -24.32
CA LYS A 12 0.16 18.65 -24.44
C LYS A 12 -0.28 17.75 -23.30
N GLU A 13 -0.25 18.25 -22.06
CA GLU A 13 -0.69 17.49 -20.89
C GLU A 13 -2.18 17.17 -20.92
N ARG A 14 -3.02 18.12 -21.35
CA ARG A 14 -4.46 17.89 -21.51
C ARG A 14 -4.71 16.80 -22.56
N ARG A 15 -4.07 16.89 -23.73
CA ARG A 15 -4.17 15.85 -24.78
C ARG A 15 -3.68 14.49 -24.28
N ALA A 16 -2.60 14.45 -23.51
CA ALA A 16 -2.10 13.21 -22.92
C ALA A 16 -3.10 12.62 -21.90
N ARG A 17 -3.75 13.45 -21.09
CA ARG A 17 -4.84 13.04 -20.18
C ARG A 17 -6.03 12.50 -20.95
N ASP A 18 -6.50 13.22 -21.97
CA ASP A 18 -7.63 12.79 -22.80
C ASP A 18 -7.32 11.50 -23.56
N ALA A 19 -6.09 11.33 -24.04
CA ALA A 19 -5.63 10.07 -24.64
C ALA A 19 -5.62 8.92 -23.62
N ARG A 20 -5.24 9.17 -22.36
CA ARG A 20 -5.25 8.15 -21.28
C ARG A 20 -6.65 7.81 -20.81
N ARG A 21 -7.58 8.78 -20.81
CA ARG A 21 -9.02 8.53 -20.60
C ARG A 21 -9.58 7.58 -21.65
N GLY A 22 -8.95 7.45 -22.81
CA GLY A 22 -9.28 6.42 -23.80
C GLY A 22 -10.76 6.42 -24.16
N ARG A 23 -11.46 5.33 -23.82
CA ARG A 23 -12.91 5.18 -24.08
C ARG A 23 -13.80 5.75 -22.97
N LEU A 24 -13.24 6.19 -21.85
CA LEU A 24 -13.99 6.84 -20.78
C LEU A 24 -14.29 8.29 -21.20
N GLY A 25 -15.56 8.58 -21.49
CA GLY A 25 -16.02 9.95 -21.68
C GLY A 25 -15.77 10.79 -20.42
N GLU A 26 -15.49 12.08 -20.58
CA GLU A 26 -15.18 13.00 -19.49
C GLU A 26 -16.25 13.02 -18.39
N GLY A 27 -17.54 12.99 -18.76
CA GLY A 27 -18.64 12.93 -17.80
C GLY A 27 -18.58 11.68 -16.91
N ARG A 28 -18.41 10.49 -17.51
CA ARG A 28 -18.28 9.22 -16.77
C ARG A 28 -17.05 9.23 -15.88
N TYR A 29 -15.94 9.75 -16.38
CA TYR A 29 -14.69 9.91 -15.62
C TYR A 29 -14.92 10.75 -14.36
N ASN A 30 -15.49 11.94 -14.50
CA ASN A 30 -15.72 12.85 -13.39
C ASN A 30 -16.70 12.29 -12.34
N ILE A 31 -17.73 11.55 -12.78
CA ILE A 31 -18.65 10.86 -11.87
C ILE A 31 -17.88 9.80 -11.05
N LEU A 32 -17.07 8.96 -11.70
CA LEU A 32 -16.28 7.94 -11.01
C LEU A 32 -15.31 8.56 -10.00
N VAL A 33 -14.63 9.64 -10.35
CA VAL A 33 -13.74 10.37 -9.42
C VAL A 33 -14.49 10.82 -8.17
N ARG A 34 -15.70 11.39 -8.32
CA ARG A 34 -16.52 11.83 -7.18
C ARG A 34 -16.98 10.67 -6.32
N GLU A 35 -17.40 9.57 -6.92
CA GLU A 35 -17.83 8.37 -6.19
C GLU A 35 -16.66 7.73 -5.44
N LEU A 36 -15.49 7.61 -6.06
CA LEU A 36 -14.28 7.11 -5.40
C LEU A 36 -13.89 7.99 -4.22
N ALA A 37 -13.89 9.31 -4.40
CA ALA A 37 -13.62 10.27 -3.32
C ALA A 37 -14.60 10.12 -2.15
N ARG A 38 -15.89 9.88 -2.44
CA ARG A 38 -16.92 9.63 -1.43
C ARG A 38 -16.64 8.34 -0.64
N VAL A 39 -16.36 7.23 -1.34
CA VAL A 39 -16.04 5.94 -0.70
C VAL A 39 -14.79 6.03 0.17
N ILE A 40 -13.72 6.65 -0.34
CA ILE A 40 -12.46 6.85 0.42
C ILE A 40 -12.71 7.63 1.70
N ARG A 41 -13.47 8.74 1.61
CA ARG A 41 -13.79 9.58 2.76
C ARG A 41 -14.62 8.83 3.79
N MET A 42 -15.68 8.13 3.35
CA MET A 42 -16.54 7.35 4.23
C MET A 42 -15.77 6.26 4.99
N ALA A 43 -14.90 5.51 4.29
CA ALA A 43 -14.10 4.45 4.93
C ALA A 43 -13.11 5.00 5.96
N PHE A 44 -12.51 6.16 5.67
CA PHE A 44 -11.62 6.83 6.61
C PHE A 44 -12.37 7.38 7.84
N GLU A 45 -13.52 8.03 7.62
CA GLU A 45 -14.35 8.58 8.71
C GLU A 45 -14.97 7.49 9.58
N ALA A 46 -15.26 6.31 9.01
CA ALA A 46 -15.73 5.14 9.75
C ALA A 46 -14.61 4.43 10.55
N GLY A 47 -13.34 4.75 10.31
CA GLY A 47 -12.20 4.10 10.95
C GLY A 47 -11.82 2.74 10.34
N ASP A 48 -12.40 2.37 9.20
CA ASP A 48 -12.06 1.12 8.48
C ASP A 48 -10.64 1.18 7.90
N THR A 49 -10.15 2.38 7.59
CA THR A 49 -8.77 2.61 7.13
C THR A 49 -8.03 3.62 8.00
N GLY A 50 -6.76 3.35 8.29
CA GLY A 50 -5.89 4.27 9.05
C GLY A 50 -5.41 5.50 8.26
N SER A 51 -5.71 5.58 6.95
CA SER A 51 -5.41 6.74 6.11
C SER A 51 -6.36 6.82 4.93
N LEU A 52 -6.40 7.99 4.27
CA LEU A 52 -7.12 8.18 3.01
C LEU A 52 -6.58 7.29 1.88
N PHE A 53 -5.32 6.83 1.96
CA PHE A 53 -4.73 5.93 0.97
C PHE A 53 -5.01 4.44 1.25
N GLY A 54 -5.66 4.10 2.37
CA GLY A 54 -5.84 2.71 2.80
C GLY A 54 -6.58 1.81 1.82
N LEU A 55 -7.43 2.37 0.96
CA LEU A 55 -8.15 1.64 -0.09
C LEU A 55 -7.51 1.69 -1.48
N GLU A 56 -6.35 2.34 -1.64
CA GLU A 56 -5.74 2.56 -2.96
C GLU A 56 -5.50 1.24 -3.72
N GLY A 57 -4.91 0.25 -3.05
CA GLY A 57 -4.58 -1.05 -3.64
C GLY A 57 -5.82 -1.80 -4.14
N PRO A 58 -6.79 -2.10 -3.25
CA PRO A 58 -8.03 -2.79 -3.63
C PRO A 58 -8.82 -2.05 -4.72
N LEU A 59 -8.99 -0.73 -4.61
CA LEU A 59 -9.73 0.05 -5.60
C LEU A 59 -9.04 0.05 -6.96
N ARG A 60 -7.71 0.24 -7.00
CA ARG A 60 -6.94 0.20 -8.27
C ARG A 60 -7.07 -1.16 -8.94
N ALA A 61 -6.92 -2.24 -8.16
CA ALA A 61 -7.05 -3.59 -8.67
C ALA A 61 -8.45 -3.87 -9.23
N GLY A 62 -9.50 -3.43 -8.53
CA GLY A 62 -10.90 -3.54 -8.97
C GLY A 62 -11.16 -2.79 -10.27
N ILE A 63 -10.85 -1.49 -10.31
CA ILE A 63 -11.05 -0.63 -11.49
C ILE A 63 -10.29 -1.21 -12.69
N ARG A 64 -9.02 -1.57 -12.52
CA ARG A 64 -8.21 -2.15 -13.59
C ARG A 64 -8.84 -3.44 -14.14
N SER A 65 -9.29 -4.33 -13.25
CA SER A 65 -9.89 -5.60 -13.65
C SER A 65 -11.18 -5.38 -14.45
N ASP A 66 -12.01 -4.43 -14.02
CA ASP A 66 -13.24 -4.04 -14.72
C ASP A 66 -12.97 -3.40 -16.09
N LEU A 67 -11.94 -2.56 -16.20
CA LEU A 67 -11.54 -1.98 -17.48
C LEU A 67 -10.98 -3.05 -18.43
N CYS A 68 -10.15 -3.98 -17.94
CA CYS A 68 -9.69 -5.12 -18.72
C CYS A 68 -10.85 -5.99 -19.23
N ARG A 69 -11.88 -6.23 -18.40
CA ARG A 69 -13.11 -6.93 -18.79
C ARG A 69 -13.89 -6.19 -19.87
N GLN A 70 -13.81 -4.86 -19.91
CA GLN A 70 -14.37 -4.02 -20.98
C GLN A 70 -13.49 -3.99 -22.24
N GLY A 71 -12.47 -4.85 -22.33
CA GLY A 71 -11.60 -4.99 -23.49
C GLY A 71 -10.50 -3.92 -23.58
N TRP A 72 -10.11 -3.31 -22.45
CA TRP A 72 -8.93 -2.45 -22.40
C TRP A 72 -7.66 -3.29 -22.33
N GLY A 73 -6.58 -2.79 -22.93
CA GLY A 73 -5.25 -3.36 -22.71
C GLY A 73 -4.82 -3.16 -21.27
N TRP A 74 -4.12 -4.15 -20.69
CA TRP A 74 -3.73 -4.15 -19.27
C TRP A 74 -3.03 -2.85 -18.84
N LEU A 75 -2.04 -2.40 -19.63
CA LEU A 75 -1.27 -1.18 -19.32
C LEU A 75 -2.16 0.07 -19.33
N THR A 76 -3.04 0.20 -20.33
CA THR A 76 -3.95 1.36 -20.42
C THR A 76 -4.99 1.36 -19.31
N ALA A 77 -5.49 0.18 -18.92
CA ALA A 77 -6.41 0.02 -17.81
C ALA A 77 -5.75 0.41 -16.47
N ASP A 78 -4.51 -0.03 -16.23
CA ASP A 78 -3.77 0.30 -15.01
C ASP A 78 -3.45 1.80 -14.92
N LEU A 79 -3.00 2.43 -16.01
CA LEU A 79 -2.75 3.86 -16.06
C LEU A 79 -4.02 4.68 -15.82
N CYS A 80 -5.15 4.28 -16.43
CA CYS A 80 -6.44 4.94 -16.22
C CYS A 80 -6.93 4.79 -14.77
N ALA A 81 -6.79 3.59 -14.17
CA ALA A 81 -7.13 3.36 -12.77
C ALA A 81 -6.29 4.21 -11.81
N ARG A 82 -4.98 4.32 -12.07
CA ARG A 82 -4.09 5.20 -11.32
C ARG A 82 -4.52 6.67 -11.43
N ASP A 83 -4.75 7.16 -12.65
CA ASP A 83 -5.15 8.55 -12.87
C ASP A 83 -6.52 8.87 -12.22
N LEU A 84 -7.49 7.94 -12.24
CA LEU A 84 -8.78 8.08 -11.53
C LEU A 84 -8.58 8.24 -10.02
N LEU A 85 -7.72 7.42 -9.42
CA LEU A 85 -7.43 7.48 -8.00
C LEU A 85 -6.65 8.74 -7.62
N ASP A 86 -5.65 9.14 -8.43
CA ASP A 86 -4.91 10.38 -8.21
C ASP A 86 -5.86 11.60 -8.18
N ASP A 87 -6.81 11.67 -9.11
CA ASP A 87 -7.81 12.73 -9.14
C ASP A 87 -8.78 12.62 -7.96
N ALA A 88 -9.19 11.42 -7.54
CA ALA A 88 -10.01 11.21 -6.34
C ALA A 88 -9.29 11.66 -5.06
N PHE A 89 -7.99 11.36 -4.92
CA PHE A 89 -7.17 11.81 -3.80
C PHE A 89 -7.02 13.33 -3.76
N ARG A 90 -6.89 13.98 -4.92
CA ARG A 90 -6.91 15.46 -4.99
C ARG A 90 -8.24 16.03 -4.53
N VAL A 91 -9.37 15.41 -4.88
CA VAL A 91 -10.71 15.85 -4.43
C VAL A 91 -10.84 15.78 -2.91
N VAL A 92 -10.31 14.73 -2.27
CA VAL A 92 -10.29 14.65 -0.79
C VAL A 92 -9.14 15.42 -0.14
N ARG A 93 -8.34 16.15 -0.92
CA ARG A 93 -7.15 16.91 -0.48
C ARG A 93 -6.12 16.04 0.26
N ALA A 94 -6.00 14.77 -0.12
CA ALA A 94 -4.98 13.90 0.44
C ALA A 94 -3.59 14.35 -0.02
N VAL A 95 -2.66 14.43 0.93
CA VAL A 95 -1.24 14.70 0.67
C VAL A 95 -0.48 13.39 0.83
N ARG A 96 0.19 12.94 -0.23
CA ARG A 96 1.00 11.73 -0.17
C ARG A 96 2.28 12.05 0.63
N PRO A 97 2.63 11.26 1.66
CA PRO A 97 3.91 11.41 2.33
C PRO A 97 5.04 11.14 1.33
N THR A 98 6.16 11.81 1.52
CA THR A 98 7.40 11.48 0.84
C THR A 98 7.80 10.04 1.15
N TRP A 99 8.67 9.45 0.33
CA TRP A 99 9.17 8.09 0.56
C TRP A 99 9.73 7.91 1.98
N ASN A 100 10.49 8.91 2.45
CA ASN A 100 11.09 8.92 3.78
C ASN A 100 10.02 8.99 4.87
N GLU A 101 9.02 9.86 4.72
CA GLU A 101 7.91 9.99 5.66
C GLU A 101 7.04 8.74 5.76
N GLY A 102 7.00 7.92 4.71
CA GLY A 102 6.31 6.63 4.72
C GLY A 102 7.08 5.51 5.44
N GLN A 103 8.34 5.74 5.82
CA GLN A 103 9.14 4.74 6.51
C GLN A 103 8.79 4.68 8.00
N PRO A 104 8.74 3.47 8.61
CA PRO A 104 8.60 3.33 10.06
C PRO A 104 9.63 4.16 10.82
N GLU A 105 10.88 4.20 10.33
CA GLU A 105 11.99 4.93 10.96
C GLU A 105 11.79 6.45 11.00
N TRP A 106 10.89 7.01 10.18
CA TRP A 106 10.54 8.43 10.20
C TRP A 106 9.41 8.76 11.16
N THR A 107 8.47 7.83 11.34
CA THR A 107 7.36 7.95 12.28
C THR A 107 7.73 7.51 13.70
N ILE A 108 8.73 6.66 13.83
CA ILE A 108 9.33 6.23 15.08
C ILE A 108 10.50 7.17 15.35
N GLU A 109 10.34 8.13 16.27
CA GLU A 109 11.43 9.04 16.67
C GLU A 109 12.68 8.22 17.01
N ALA A 110 13.86 8.62 16.52
CA ALA A 110 15.09 7.87 16.76
C ALA A 110 15.33 7.67 18.27
N GLY A 111 15.19 6.43 18.75
CA GLY A 111 15.25 6.09 20.17
C GLY A 111 13.91 5.71 20.81
N THR A 112 12.78 5.86 20.10
CA THR A 112 11.48 5.32 20.53
C THR A 112 11.53 3.81 20.42
N LEU A 113 11.89 3.16 21.53
CA LEU A 113 11.75 1.73 21.69
C LEU A 113 10.26 1.40 21.57
N ILE A 114 9.83 0.85 20.43
CA ILE A 114 8.50 0.24 20.36
C ILE A 114 8.49 -0.89 21.38
N GLU A 115 7.82 -0.64 22.51
CA GLU A 115 7.75 -1.59 23.60
C GLU A 115 6.99 -2.83 23.12
N ARG A 116 7.72 -3.94 22.97
CA ARG A 116 7.07 -5.23 22.67
C ARG A 116 6.38 -5.71 23.92
N THR A 117 5.07 -5.50 24.02
CA THR A 117 4.28 -6.02 25.14
C THR A 117 4.04 -7.53 25.07
N ARG A 118 4.40 -8.19 23.94
CA ARG A 118 4.13 -9.60 23.68
C ARG A 118 5.34 -10.36 23.13
N CYS A 119 5.39 -11.66 23.45
CA CYS A 119 6.43 -12.59 23.04
C CYS A 119 6.54 -12.70 21.51
N ALA A 120 7.76 -12.51 20.99
CA ALA A 120 8.05 -12.57 19.55
C ALA A 120 8.07 -14.00 18.96
N ARG A 121 7.96 -15.04 19.79
CA ARG A 121 7.92 -16.44 19.31
C ARG A 121 6.60 -16.71 18.61
N ARG A 122 6.65 -17.14 17.34
CA ARG A 122 5.48 -17.51 16.53
C ARG A 122 4.58 -18.48 17.30
N GLY A 123 3.28 -18.18 17.34
CA GLY A 123 2.26 -18.98 18.04
C GLY A 123 2.27 -18.88 19.56
N CYS A 124 3.09 -18.01 20.17
CA CYS A 124 3.03 -17.76 21.63
C CYS A 124 2.15 -16.54 21.95
N GLY A 125 2.57 -15.32 21.56
CA GLY A 125 1.79 -14.09 21.75
C GLY A 125 1.47 -13.69 23.20
N LYS A 126 1.97 -14.42 24.20
CA LYS A 126 1.79 -14.12 25.63
C LYS A 126 2.41 -12.77 25.98
N LYS A 127 1.85 -12.09 27.00
CA LYS A 127 2.44 -10.86 27.55
C LYS A 127 3.87 -11.13 28.03
N LEU A 128 4.77 -10.17 27.80
CA LEU A 128 6.13 -10.27 28.34
C LEU A 128 6.11 -10.05 29.86
N PRO A 129 6.78 -10.91 30.65
CA PRO A 129 7.03 -10.63 32.06
C PRO A 129 7.91 -9.38 32.23
N GLU A 130 7.89 -8.81 33.43
CA GLU A 130 8.76 -7.67 33.77
C GLU A 130 10.24 -8.03 33.56
N GLY A 131 11.01 -7.11 32.94
CA GLY A 131 12.41 -7.34 32.57
C GLY A 131 12.64 -8.14 31.28
N HIS A 132 11.57 -8.63 30.62
CA HIS A 132 11.70 -9.32 29.33
C HIS A 132 11.40 -8.38 28.15
N TYR A 133 12.31 -8.30 27.18
CA TYR A 133 12.19 -7.40 26.01
C TYR A 133 11.81 -8.10 24.69
N LYS A 134 11.88 -9.43 24.61
CA LYS A 134 11.63 -10.18 23.36
C LYS A 134 10.85 -11.48 23.50
N PHE A 135 11.13 -12.27 24.54
CA PHE A 135 10.51 -13.59 24.73
C PHE A 135 10.00 -13.76 26.16
N CYS A 136 8.83 -14.37 26.34
CA CYS A 136 8.24 -14.56 27.66
C CYS A 136 8.97 -15.61 28.53
N SER A 137 9.85 -16.42 27.95
CA SER A 137 10.63 -17.44 28.67
C SER A 137 11.85 -17.86 27.86
N ARG A 138 12.84 -18.48 28.54
CA ARG A 138 14.02 -19.09 27.88
C ARG A 138 13.60 -20.13 26.85
N LEU A 139 12.56 -20.92 27.14
CA LEU A 139 12.02 -21.91 26.19
C LEU A 139 11.57 -21.25 24.87
N CYS A 140 10.87 -20.11 24.94
CA CYS A 140 10.47 -19.38 23.74
C CYS A 140 11.67 -18.81 22.98
N ALA A 141 12.69 -18.32 23.69
CA ALA A 141 13.92 -17.84 23.08
C ALA A 141 14.67 -18.97 22.36
N SER A 142 14.90 -20.11 23.01
CA SER A 142 15.58 -21.27 22.43
C SER A 142 14.79 -21.88 21.27
N SER A 143 13.47 -21.99 21.39
CA SER A 143 12.61 -22.47 20.30
C SER A 143 12.67 -21.56 19.07
N HIS A 144 12.70 -20.23 19.28
CA HIS A 144 12.86 -19.26 18.21
C HIS A 144 14.25 -19.35 17.56
N GLN A 145 15.31 -19.45 18.37
CA GLN A 145 16.69 -19.59 17.89
C GLN A 145 16.85 -20.84 17.01
N LYS A 146 16.38 -22.00 17.48
CA LYS A 146 16.36 -23.25 16.68
C LYS A 146 15.59 -23.08 15.37
N SER A 147 14.46 -22.36 15.40
CA SER A 147 13.68 -22.11 14.19
C SER A 147 14.43 -21.24 13.17
N ILE A 148 15.32 -20.35 13.63
CA ILE A 148 16.21 -19.57 12.76
C ILE A 148 17.36 -20.43 12.24
N GLU A 149 17.96 -21.26 13.09
CA GLU A 149 19.01 -22.20 12.70
C GLU A 149 18.51 -23.16 11.61
N TYR A 150 17.35 -23.78 11.80
CA TYR A 150 16.71 -24.62 10.79
C TYR A 150 16.44 -23.91 9.46
N LEU A 151 16.14 -22.60 9.47
CA LEU A 151 15.97 -21.83 8.24
C LEU A 151 17.30 -21.57 7.54
N ARG A 152 18.37 -21.31 8.31
CA ARG A 152 19.71 -21.05 7.77
C ARG A 152 20.34 -22.29 7.17
N GLU A 153 20.06 -23.45 7.75
CA GLU A 153 20.58 -24.74 7.30
C GLU A 153 19.67 -25.43 6.26
N ALA A 154 18.48 -24.89 6.00
CA ALA A 154 17.58 -25.45 5.00
C ALA A 154 18.16 -25.27 3.59
N SER A 155 18.07 -26.32 2.76
CA SER A 155 18.25 -26.18 1.31
C SER A 155 17.21 -25.23 0.72
N ASP A 156 17.50 -24.63 -0.42
CA ASP A 156 16.61 -23.65 -1.07
C ASP A 156 15.15 -24.14 -1.19
N GLN A 157 14.98 -25.40 -1.60
CA GLN A 157 13.65 -26.01 -1.70
C GLN A 157 12.96 -26.12 -0.34
N ARG A 158 13.70 -26.52 0.70
CA ARG A 158 13.15 -26.66 2.05
C ARG A 158 12.87 -25.30 2.69
N ALA A 159 13.70 -24.30 2.42
CA ALA A 159 13.48 -22.93 2.85
C ALA A 159 12.21 -22.34 2.21
N LEU A 160 11.99 -22.62 0.91
CA LEU A 160 10.77 -22.25 0.19
C LEU A 160 9.54 -22.90 0.82
N ASP A 161 9.57 -24.21 1.08
CA ASP A 161 8.45 -24.92 1.73
C ASP A 161 8.12 -24.33 3.10
N ILE A 162 9.16 -24.00 3.90
CA ILE A 162 8.99 -23.39 5.22
C ILE A 162 8.40 -21.97 5.08
N ALA A 163 8.79 -21.19 4.07
CA ALA A 163 8.25 -19.87 3.82
C ALA A 163 6.77 -19.92 3.38
N VAL A 164 6.43 -20.85 2.49
CA VAL A 164 5.05 -21.04 1.99
C VAL A 164 4.11 -21.52 3.09
N GLN A 165 4.54 -22.47 3.95
CA GLN A 165 3.74 -22.90 5.11
C GLN A 165 3.58 -21.82 6.20
N ARG A 166 4.30 -20.70 6.07
CA ARG A 166 4.25 -19.58 7.02
C ARG A 166 3.38 -18.41 6.56
N LEU A 167 2.97 -18.38 5.28
CA LEU A 167 1.91 -17.51 4.76
C LEU A 167 0.54 -17.96 5.25
#